data_AF-A0A380FEP2-F1
#
_entry.id   AF-A0A380FEP2-F1
#
_cell.length_a   1.000
_cell.length_b   1.000
_cell.length_c   1.000
_cell.angle_alpha   90.00
_cell.angle_beta   90.00
_cell.angle_gamma   90.00
#
_symmetry.space_group_name_H-M   'P 1'
#
loop_
_entity.id
_entity.type
_entity.pdbx_description
1 polymer ?
#
loop_
_entity_poly.entity_id
_entity_poly.type
_entity_poly.pdbx_seq_one_letter_code
_entity_poly.pdbx_strand_id
1 'polypeptide(L)'
;MCVFVIHYNMPGDLESYYQEAGRAGRDGLKSDCILLFSERDIGLHQYFISASKADDDYKDKMGEKLTKMILYTKTKKCLEATLVHYFEPNEKLEECEQCSNCTRENKTYDMTNEAKMIVSCIARMKQKESYSVIIQVLRGEDTDYIRYCEYNKLSTHGIMKQYTTSDLSHLIDELRFKGYLNEHDEILTCDNSVKQLLTDEVTIFTTPFKT
;
A
#
# COMPACT_ATOMS: atom_id res chain seq x y z
N MET A 1 -34.40 -1.31 -0.48
CA MET A 1 -33.17 -1.44 0.34
C MET A 1 -32.11 -2.07 -0.53
N CYS A 2 -30.87 -1.57 -0.54
CA CYS A 2 -29.82 -2.11 -1.40
C CYS A 2 -28.94 -3.06 -0.58
N VAL A 3 -29.20 -4.36 -0.70
CA VAL A 3 -28.44 -5.43 -0.03
C VAL A 3 -27.16 -5.76 -0.82
N PHE A 4 -27.12 -5.37 -2.09
CA PHE A 4 -26.00 -5.62 -2.99
C PHE A 4 -25.74 -4.40 -3.86
N VAL A 5 -24.46 -4.06 -4.06
CA VAL A 5 -24.01 -3.15 -5.13
C VAL A 5 -23.07 -3.94 -6.02
N ILE A 6 -23.37 -3.99 -7.32
CA ILE A 6 -22.55 -4.69 -8.31
C ILE A 6 -22.02 -3.67 -9.30
N HIS A 7 -20.69 -3.56 -9.35
CA HIS A 7 -19.98 -2.82 -10.38
C HIS A 7 -19.62 -3.81 -11.49
N TYR A 8 -20.31 -3.74 -12.61
CA TYR A 8 -20.03 -4.59 -13.77
C TYR A 8 -18.75 -4.18 -14.50
N ASN A 9 -18.39 -2.90 -14.42
CA ASN A 9 -17.13 -2.34 -14.92
C ASN A 9 -16.37 -1.69 -13.77
N MET A 10 -15.05 -1.70 -13.85
CA MET A 10 -14.20 -0.95 -12.92
C MET A 10 -14.48 0.56 -13.03
N PRO A 11 -14.77 1.25 -11.90
CA PRO A 11 -14.77 2.71 -11.86
C PRO A 11 -13.42 3.32 -12.25
N GLY A 12 -13.39 4.62 -12.57
CA GLY A 12 -12.15 5.32 -12.96
C GLY A 12 -11.24 5.67 -11.78
N ASP A 13 -11.78 5.69 -10.56
CA ASP A 13 -11.11 6.09 -9.33
C ASP A 13 -11.76 5.46 -8.09
N LEU A 14 -11.04 5.50 -6.96
CA LEU A 14 -11.48 4.90 -5.70
C LEU A 14 -12.57 5.72 -5.01
N GLU A 15 -12.61 7.04 -5.20
CA GLU A 15 -13.64 7.91 -4.62
C GLU A 15 -15.03 7.59 -5.15
N SER A 16 -15.13 7.43 -6.47
CA SER A 16 -16.36 7.01 -7.15
C SER A 16 -16.79 5.62 -6.68
N TYR A 17 -15.86 4.67 -6.64
CA TYR A 17 -16.12 3.33 -6.12
C TYR A 17 -16.64 3.36 -4.67
N TYR A 18 -15.98 4.11 -3.78
CA TYR A 18 -16.37 4.22 -2.38
C TYR A 18 -17.76 4.83 -2.22
N GLN A 19 -18.06 5.89 -2.96
CA GLN A 19 -19.37 6.55 -2.92
C GLN A 19 -20.50 5.64 -3.41
N GLU A 20 -20.25 4.85 -4.46
CA GLU A 20 -21.22 3.93 -5.04
C GLU A 20 -21.43 2.70 -4.16
N ALA A 21 -20.34 2.08 -3.68
CA ALA A 21 -20.37 0.96 -2.74
C ALA A 21 -21.09 1.32 -1.43
N GLY A 22 -20.86 2.52 -0.89
CA GLY A 22 -21.50 3.03 0.34
C GLY A 22 -23.01 3.27 0.24
N ARG A 23 -23.64 2.99 -0.91
CA ARG A 23 -25.11 2.95 -1.05
C ARG A 23 -25.73 1.66 -0.50
N ALA A 24 -24.93 0.60 -0.38
CA ALA A 24 -25.33 -0.64 0.27
C ALA A 24 -25.40 -0.48 1.80
N GLY A 25 -26.23 -1.28 2.48
CA GLY A 25 -26.15 -1.44 3.94
C GLY A 25 -26.40 -0.20 4.80
N ARG A 26 -27.14 0.80 4.30
CA ARG A 26 -27.48 2.03 5.06
C ARG A 26 -28.33 1.79 6.32
N ASP A 27 -28.87 0.60 6.45
CA ASP A 27 -29.63 0.10 7.59
C ASP A 27 -28.76 -0.64 8.61
N GLY A 28 -27.46 -0.74 8.37
CA GLY A 28 -26.51 -1.48 9.21
C GLY A 28 -26.57 -3.00 9.04
N LEU A 29 -27.40 -3.51 8.11
CA LEU A 29 -27.45 -4.93 7.81
C LEU A 29 -26.30 -5.33 6.88
N LYS A 30 -25.86 -6.60 7.00
CA LYS A 30 -24.84 -7.17 6.11
C LYS A 30 -25.25 -6.98 4.66
N SER A 31 -24.34 -6.43 3.88
CA SER A 31 -24.52 -6.13 2.47
C SER A 31 -23.21 -6.40 1.72
N ASP A 32 -23.31 -6.79 0.46
CA ASP A 32 -22.13 -7.13 -0.34
C ASP A 32 -21.89 -6.10 -1.45
N CYS A 33 -20.62 -5.76 -1.64
CA CYS A 33 -20.16 -4.97 -2.77
C CYS A 33 -19.30 -5.84 -3.67
N ILE A 34 -19.78 -6.10 -4.89
CA ILE A 34 -19.12 -6.96 -5.87
C ILE A 34 -18.56 -6.10 -6.99
N LEU A 35 -17.26 -6.18 -7.22
CA LEU A 35 -16.59 -5.53 -8.34
C LEU A 35 -16.13 -6.60 -9.34
N LEU A 36 -16.69 -6.54 -10.55
CA LEU A 36 -16.22 -7.34 -11.68
C LEU A 36 -15.17 -6.52 -12.44
N PHE A 37 -14.01 -7.13 -12.67
CA PHE A 37 -12.87 -6.46 -13.28
C PHE A 37 -12.47 -7.13 -14.59
N SER A 38 -12.27 -6.33 -15.64
CA SER A 38 -11.63 -6.73 -16.89
C SER A 38 -10.53 -5.75 -17.25
N GLU A 39 -9.41 -6.23 -17.80
CA GLU A 39 -8.34 -5.35 -18.30
C GLU A 39 -8.83 -4.40 -19.40
N ARG A 40 -9.92 -4.75 -20.10
CA ARG A 40 -10.54 -3.87 -21.11
C ARG A 40 -11.10 -2.59 -20.48
N ASP A 41 -11.53 -2.63 -19.22
CA ASP A 41 -12.06 -1.45 -18.53
C ASP A 41 -10.96 -0.39 -18.33
N ILE A 42 -9.69 -0.82 -18.19
CA ILE A 42 -8.54 0.08 -18.07
C ILE A 42 -8.37 0.90 -19.35
N GLY A 43 -8.39 0.23 -20.51
CA GLY A 43 -8.21 0.90 -21.80
C GLY A 43 -9.31 1.94 -22.08
N LEU A 44 -10.54 1.69 -21.63
CA LEU A 44 -11.65 2.63 -21.75
C LEU A 44 -11.40 3.91 -20.95
N HIS A 45 -10.97 3.80 -19.69
CA HIS A 45 -10.65 4.96 -18.86
C HIS A 45 -9.44 5.74 -19.38
N GLN A 46 -8.39 5.04 -19.82
CA GLN A 46 -7.23 5.67 -20.46
C GLN A 46 -7.63 6.45 -21.72
N TYR A 47 -8.54 5.90 -22.54
CA TYR A 47 -9.10 6.60 -23.68
C TYR A 47 -9.85 7.88 -23.25
N PHE A 48 -10.73 7.81 -22.26
CA PHE A 48 -11.46 9.00 -21.78
C PHE A 48 -10.54 10.09 -21.21
N ILE A 49 -9.48 9.70 -20.48
CA ILE A 49 -8.48 10.65 -19.96
C ILE A 49 -7.75 11.33 -21.12
N SER A 50 -7.27 10.55 -22.10
CA SER A 50 -6.53 11.10 -23.24
C SER A 50 -7.39 12.00 -24.15
N ALA A 51 -8.66 11.62 -24.37
CA ALA A 51 -9.63 12.37 -25.17
C ALA A 51 -10.19 13.63 -24.45
N SER A 52 -9.93 13.78 -23.14
CA SER A 52 -10.34 14.96 -22.38
C SER A 52 -9.74 16.24 -22.96
N LYS A 53 -10.52 17.32 -22.94
CA LYS A 53 -10.09 18.68 -23.34
C LYS A 53 -9.47 19.48 -22.19
N ALA A 54 -9.35 18.88 -21.01
CA ALA A 54 -8.69 19.49 -19.86
C ALA A 54 -7.18 19.66 -20.11
N ASP A 55 -6.54 20.46 -19.28
CA ASP A 55 -5.08 20.61 -19.27
C ASP A 55 -4.36 19.30 -18.88
N ASP A 56 -3.05 19.28 -19.14
CA ASP A 56 -2.22 18.10 -18.90
C ASP A 56 -2.12 17.78 -17.40
N ASP A 57 -2.04 18.79 -16.54
CA ASP A 57 -2.04 18.61 -15.07
C ASP A 57 -3.29 17.86 -14.57
N TYR A 58 -4.46 18.15 -15.14
CA TYR A 58 -5.70 17.45 -14.82
C TYR A 58 -5.66 16.00 -15.32
N LYS A 59 -5.14 15.77 -16.54
CA LYS A 59 -5.02 14.42 -17.10
C LYS A 59 -4.08 13.56 -16.27
N ASP A 60 -2.97 14.11 -15.83
CA ASP A 60 -1.99 13.42 -14.98
C ASP A 60 -2.62 13.00 -13.66
N LYS A 61 -3.34 13.91 -12.98
CA LYS A 61 -4.10 13.59 -11.76
C LYS A 61 -5.13 12.48 -11.96
N MET A 62 -5.86 12.48 -13.08
CA MET A 62 -6.79 11.40 -13.39
C MET A 62 -6.08 10.08 -13.65
N GLY A 63 -4.91 10.12 -14.32
CA GLY A 63 -4.07 8.95 -14.55
C GLY A 63 -3.54 8.34 -13.24
N GLU A 64 -3.16 9.17 -12.27
CA GLU A 64 -2.77 8.72 -10.93
C GLU A 64 -3.91 8.03 -10.20
N LYS A 65 -5.12 8.62 -10.22
CA LYS A 65 -6.31 8.00 -9.59
C LYS A 65 -6.66 6.67 -10.23
N LEU A 66 -6.62 6.58 -11.56
CA LEU A 66 -6.85 5.34 -12.28
C LEU A 66 -5.81 4.28 -11.90
N THR A 67 -4.54 4.67 -11.78
CA THR A 67 -3.48 3.78 -11.35
C THR A 67 -3.76 3.19 -9.96
N LYS A 68 -4.22 4.02 -9.01
CA LYS A 68 -4.61 3.55 -7.67
C LYS A 68 -5.80 2.59 -7.70
N MET A 69 -6.80 2.86 -8.54
CA MET A 69 -7.93 1.94 -8.73
C MET A 69 -7.49 0.59 -9.31
N ILE A 70 -6.57 0.60 -10.29
CA ILE A 70 -5.99 -0.64 -10.86
C ILE A 70 -5.19 -1.41 -9.80
N LEU A 71 -4.44 -0.72 -8.95
CA LEU A 71 -3.71 -1.37 -7.85
C LEU A 71 -4.69 -2.00 -6.84
N TYR A 72 -5.80 -1.33 -6.55
CA TYR A 72 -6.86 -1.87 -5.68
C TYR A 72 -7.47 -3.16 -6.25
N THR A 73 -7.72 -3.26 -7.56
CA THR A 73 -8.27 -4.50 -8.15
C THR A 73 -7.28 -5.67 -8.18
N LYS A 74 -5.98 -5.39 -8.05
CA LYS A 74 -4.90 -6.39 -8.09
C LYS A 74 -4.31 -6.73 -6.72
N THR A 75 -4.70 -6.00 -5.67
CA THR A 75 -4.14 -6.20 -4.33
C THR A 75 -4.56 -7.56 -3.76
N LYS A 76 -3.65 -8.17 -3.00
CA LYS A 76 -3.93 -9.33 -2.15
C LYS A 76 -4.18 -8.96 -0.70
N LYS A 77 -4.07 -7.67 -0.36
CA LYS A 77 -4.32 -7.15 0.99
C LYS A 77 -5.82 -7.11 1.27
N CYS A 78 -6.18 -6.91 2.54
CA CYS A 78 -7.56 -6.67 2.92
C CYS A 78 -8.14 -5.51 2.10
N LEU A 79 -9.26 -5.73 1.40
CA LEU A 79 -9.86 -4.73 0.53
C LEU A 79 -10.35 -3.51 1.32
N GLU A 80 -11.07 -3.74 2.42
CA GLU A 80 -11.59 -2.65 3.26
C GLU A 80 -10.48 -1.76 3.80
N ALA A 81 -9.51 -2.34 4.50
CA ALA A 81 -8.40 -1.56 4.99
C ALA A 81 -7.52 -0.96 3.87
N THR A 82 -7.46 -1.53 2.65
CA THR A 82 -6.81 -0.84 1.50
C THR A 82 -7.58 0.42 1.12
N LEU A 83 -8.90 0.37 1.16
CA LEU A 83 -9.76 1.50 0.88
C LEU A 83 -9.66 2.58 1.97
N VAL A 84 -9.64 2.18 3.24
CA VAL A 84 -9.43 3.12 4.36
C VAL A 84 -8.05 3.76 4.27
N HIS A 85 -6.98 2.97 4.04
CA HIS A 85 -5.62 3.49 3.90
C HIS A 85 -5.48 4.51 2.76
N TYR A 86 -6.28 4.39 1.69
CA TYR A 86 -6.30 5.39 0.63
C TYR A 86 -6.77 6.77 1.11
N PHE A 87 -7.78 6.82 1.99
CA PHE A 87 -8.34 8.06 2.53
C PHE A 87 -7.63 8.55 3.79
N GLU A 88 -7.14 7.61 4.61
CA GLU A 88 -6.49 7.84 5.90
C GLU A 88 -5.18 7.03 5.97
N PRO A 89 -4.10 7.46 5.28
CA PRO A 89 -2.87 6.67 5.13
C PRO A 89 -2.09 6.39 6.41
N ASN A 90 -2.39 7.10 7.50
CA ASN A 90 -1.71 6.96 8.79
C ASN A 90 -2.62 6.31 9.85
N GLU A 91 -3.84 5.90 9.49
CA GLU A 91 -4.71 5.14 10.36
C GLU A 91 -4.11 3.76 10.58
N LYS A 92 -4.10 3.29 11.83
CA LYS A 92 -3.70 1.91 12.14
C LYS A 92 -4.85 0.98 11.77
N LEU A 93 -4.63 0.11 10.80
CA LEU A 93 -5.70 -0.74 10.29
C LEU A 93 -5.52 -2.20 10.70
N GLU A 94 -6.65 -2.80 11.07
CA GLU A 94 -6.82 -4.23 11.21
C GLU A 94 -7.49 -4.79 9.95
N GLU A 95 -7.34 -6.09 9.73
CA GLU A 95 -8.01 -6.75 8.62
C GLU A 95 -9.49 -6.92 8.93
N CYS A 96 -10.36 -6.69 7.95
CA CYS A 96 -11.80 -6.76 8.18
C CYS A 96 -12.35 -8.18 8.32
N GLU A 97 -11.54 -9.21 8.01
CA GLU A 97 -11.88 -10.64 8.07
C GLU A 97 -13.09 -11.09 7.21
N GLN A 98 -13.76 -10.18 6.51
CA GLN A 98 -14.97 -10.47 5.73
C GLN A 98 -14.77 -10.30 4.22
N CYS A 99 -13.78 -9.53 3.76
CA CYS A 99 -13.58 -9.31 2.33
C CYS A 99 -13.05 -10.57 1.62
N SER A 100 -13.15 -10.59 0.28
CA SER A 100 -12.71 -11.74 -0.53
C SER A 100 -11.24 -12.09 -0.34
N ASN A 101 -10.38 -11.11 -0.04
CA ASN A 101 -8.96 -11.36 0.17
C ASN A 101 -8.70 -11.96 1.55
N CYS A 102 -9.28 -11.42 2.63
CA CYS A 102 -9.14 -11.99 3.97
C CYS A 102 -9.69 -13.42 4.08
N THR A 103 -10.74 -13.73 3.32
CA THR A 103 -11.37 -15.06 3.33
C THR A 103 -10.66 -16.08 2.43
N ARG A 104 -9.76 -15.67 1.52
CA ARG A 104 -9.09 -16.54 0.55
C ARG A 104 -7.57 -16.62 0.71
N GLU A 105 -6.93 -15.52 1.06
CA GLU A 105 -5.47 -15.41 1.14
C GLU A 105 -4.99 -15.82 2.54
N ASN A 106 -4.12 -16.82 2.62
CA ASN A 106 -3.50 -17.20 3.88
C ASN A 106 -2.21 -16.38 4.08
N LYS A 107 -2.19 -15.53 5.11
CA LYS A 107 -0.99 -14.80 5.55
C LYS A 107 -0.06 -15.70 6.34
N THR A 108 0.75 -16.50 5.63
CA THR A 108 1.62 -17.51 6.25
C THR A 108 3.08 -17.11 6.34
N TYR A 109 3.49 -16.01 5.70
CA TYR A 109 4.89 -15.59 5.68
C TYR A 109 5.19 -14.69 6.88
N ASP A 110 5.97 -15.20 7.83
CA ASP A 110 6.50 -14.40 8.95
C ASP A 110 7.57 -13.44 8.42
N MET A 111 7.24 -12.15 8.41
CA MET A 111 8.12 -11.05 7.96
C MET A 111 8.70 -10.25 9.14
N THR A 112 8.71 -10.79 10.35
CA THR A 112 9.14 -10.06 11.56
C THR A 112 10.59 -9.60 11.46
N ASN A 113 11.47 -10.40 10.84
CA ASN A 113 12.87 -10.03 10.67
C ASN A 113 13.04 -8.90 9.66
N GLU A 114 12.36 -8.99 8.51
CA GLU A 114 12.31 -7.95 7.49
C GLU A 114 11.80 -6.63 8.07
N ALA A 115 10.73 -6.71 8.87
CA ALA A 115 10.18 -5.56 9.57
C ALA A 115 11.22 -4.86 10.45
N LYS A 116 11.98 -5.64 11.24
CA LYS A 116 13.04 -5.10 12.10
C LYS A 116 14.15 -4.45 11.29
N MET A 117 14.53 -5.03 10.15
CA MET A 117 15.53 -4.45 9.25
C MET A 117 15.08 -3.11 8.68
N ILE A 118 13.83 -3.04 8.20
CA ILE A 118 13.23 -1.81 7.63
C ILE A 118 13.16 -0.71 8.70
N VAL A 119 12.55 -0.98 9.85
CA VAL A 119 12.43 -0.01 10.96
C VAL A 119 13.81 0.44 11.44
N SER A 120 14.76 -0.49 11.55
CA SER A 120 16.15 -0.19 11.92
C SER A 120 16.85 0.73 10.93
N CYS A 121 16.55 0.61 9.64
CA CYS A 121 17.09 1.46 8.59
C CYS A 121 16.51 2.87 8.69
N ILE A 122 15.19 2.99 8.77
CA ILE A 122 14.49 4.28 8.89
C ILE A 122 14.96 5.05 10.14
N ALA A 123 15.10 4.36 11.27
CA ALA A 123 15.60 4.96 12.51
C ALA A 123 17.05 5.46 12.38
N ARG A 124 17.94 4.71 11.71
CA ARG A 124 19.34 5.11 11.48
C ARG A 124 19.46 6.29 10.50
N MET A 125 18.56 6.37 9.53
CA MET A 125 18.40 7.51 8.61
C MET A 125 17.69 8.71 9.27
N LYS A 126 17.43 8.63 10.59
CA LYS A 126 16.79 9.68 11.40
C LYS A 126 15.40 10.08 10.90
N GLN A 127 14.72 9.20 10.15
CA GLN A 127 13.37 9.40 9.63
C GLN A 127 13.22 10.68 8.79
N LYS A 128 14.16 10.92 7.86
CA LYS A 128 14.20 12.13 7.02
C LYS A 128 14.00 11.86 5.53
N GLU A 129 13.76 10.61 5.18
CA GLU A 129 13.94 10.12 3.82
C GLU A 129 12.66 9.52 3.28
N SER A 130 12.56 9.59 1.97
CA SER A 130 11.41 9.05 1.26
C SER A 130 11.49 7.55 1.09
N TYR A 131 10.31 6.99 0.81
CA TYR A 131 10.12 5.58 0.51
C TYR A 131 11.15 5.02 -0.49
N SER A 132 11.41 5.76 -1.59
CA SER A 132 12.35 5.34 -2.63
C SER A 132 13.79 5.26 -2.10
N VAL A 133 14.24 6.28 -1.36
CA VAL A 133 15.60 6.31 -0.80
C VAL A 133 15.82 5.18 0.20
N ILE A 134 14.82 4.90 1.05
CA ILE A 134 14.88 3.79 2.02
C ILE A 134 15.07 2.46 1.30
N ILE A 135 14.34 2.21 0.21
CA ILE A 135 14.50 1.00 -0.60
C ILE A 135 15.91 0.92 -1.19
N GLN A 136 16.42 2.01 -1.78
CA GLN A 136 17.77 2.04 -2.36
C GLN A 136 18.84 1.70 -1.31
N VAL A 137 18.74 2.27 -0.10
CA VAL A 137 19.66 1.97 1.01
C VAL A 137 19.56 0.50 1.43
N LEU A 138 18.35 -0.03 1.64
CA LEU A 138 18.15 -1.44 2.02
C LEU A 138 18.70 -2.41 0.97
N ARG A 139 18.58 -2.09 -0.32
CA ARG A 139 19.14 -2.88 -1.43
C ARG A 139 20.64 -2.71 -1.61
N GLY A 140 21.24 -1.69 -1.00
CA GLY A 140 22.67 -1.42 -1.09
C GLY A 140 23.07 -0.70 -2.36
N GLU A 141 22.16 0.07 -2.96
CA GLU A 141 22.46 0.92 -4.10
C GLU A 141 23.42 2.04 -3.66
N ASP A 142 24.33 2.45 -4.54
CA ASP A 142 25.37 3.45 -4.26
C ASP A 142 25.24 4.64 -5.21
N THR A 143 24.14 5.39 -5.05
CA THR A 143 23.87 6.60 -5.83
C THR A 143 24.64 7.80 -5.27
N ASP A 144 24.80 8.87 -6.06
CA ASP A 144 25.42 10.13 -5.60
C ASP A 144 24.76 10.67 -4.34
N TYR A 145 23.43 10.60 -4.27
CA TYR A 145 22.65 11.03 -3.12
C TYR A 145 22.93 10.19 -1.87
N ILE A 146 22.99 8.86 -1.99
CA ILE A 146 23.30 7.95 -0.88
C ILE A 146 24.71 8.23 -0.32
N ARG A 147 25.68 8.49 -1.19
CA ARG A 147 27.05 8.84 -0.78
C ARG A 147 27.11 10.21 -0.11
N TYR A 148 26.39 11.19 -0.64
CA TYR A 148 26.28 12.53 -0.08
C TYR A 148 25.71 12.50 1.35
N CYS A 149 24.66 11.72 1.58
CA CYS A 149 24.06 11.52 2.91
C CYS A 149 24.84 10.53 3.81
N GLU A 150 25.93 9.94 3.30
CA GLU A 150 26.74 8.91 3.96
C GLU A 150 25.95 7.64 4.35
N TYR A 151 24.82 7.37 3.69
CA TYR A 151 24.00 6.20 3.98
C TYR A 151 24.67 4.89 3.58
N ASN A 152 25.63 4.92 2.68
CA ASN A 152 26.50 3.79 2.34
C ASN A 152 27.38 3.30 3.51
N LYS A 153 27.55 4.10 4.57
CA LYS A 153 28.30 3.72 5.78
C LYS A 153 27.41 3.08 6.86
N LEU A 154 26.09 3.11 6.69
CA LEU A 154 25.16 2.55 7.68
C LEU A 154 25.23 1.03 7.70
N SER A 155 25.09 0.43 8.89
CA SER A 155 25.05 -1.02 9.05
C SER A 155 23.85 -1.68 8.33
N THR A 156 22.84 -0.89 7.96
CA THR A 156 21.63 -1.34 7.26
C THR A 156 21.74 -1.18 5.74
N HIS A 157 22.81 -0.57 5.22
CA HIS A 157 23.05 -0.49 3.79
C HIS A 157 23.28 -1.87 3.19
N GLY A 158 22.50 -2.24 2.18
CA GLY A 158 22.60 -3.54 1.52
C GLY A 158 22.18 -4.75 2.36
N ILE A 159 21.56 -4.54 3.52
CA ILE A 159 21.13 -5.63 4.42
C ILE A 159 20.03 -6.51 3.78
N MET A 160 19.30 -5.96 2.79
CA MET A 160 18.23 -6.62 2.04
C MET A 160 18.53 -6.68 0.53
N LYS A 161 19.81 -6.76 0.12
CA LYS A 161 20.23 -6.82 -1.30
C LYS A 161 19.59 -7.93 -2.13
N GLN A 162 19.13 -9.01 -1.48
CA GLN A 162 18.45 -10.15 -2.11
C GLN A 162 16.96 -9.92 -2.36
N TYR A 163 16.41 -8.77 -1.98
CA TYR A 163 15.02 -8.41 -2.24
C TYR A 163 14.92 -7.50 -3.46
N THR A 164 13.88 -7.72 -4.25
CA THR A 164 13.55 -6.81 -5.34
C THR A 164 12.95 -5.51 -4.78
N THR A 165 12.93 -4.44 -5.59
CA THR A 165 12.20 -3.22 -5.25
C THR A 165 10.73 -3.53 -4.93
N SER A 166 10.10 -4.41 -5.71
CA SER A 166 8.71 -4.82 -5.48
C SER A 166 8.52 -5.57 -4.16
N ASP A 167 9.47 -6.42 -3.77
CA ASP A 167 9.41 -7.15 -2.50
C ASP A 167 9.46 -6.17 -1.31
N LEU A 168 10.41 -5.23 -1.36
CA LEU A 168 10.57 -4.23 -0.31
C LEU A 168 9.38 -3.29 -0.26
N SER A 169 8.83 -2.92 -1.42
CA SER A 169 7.60 -2.15 -1.48
C SER A 169 6.45 -2.87 -0.78
N HIS A 170 6.25 -4.15 -1.09
CA HIS A 170 5.23 -4.96 -0.44
C HIS A 170 5.39 -4.98 1.09
N LEU A 171 6.61 -5.21 1.58
CA LEU A 171 6.93 -5.26 3.01
C LEU A 171 6.72 -3.92 3.72
N ILE A 172 7.22 -2.81 3.14
CA ILE A 172 7.05 -1.47 3.69
C ILE A 172 5.56 -1.12 3.73
N ASP A 173 4.82 -1.39 2.66
CA ASP A 173 3.40 -1.11 2.61
C ASP A 173 2.61 -1.96 3.61
N GLU A 174 3.03 -3.19 3.92
CA GLU A 174 2.40 -4.01 4.98
C GLU A 174 2.62 -3.38 6.36
N LEU A 175 3.81 -2.83 6.62
CA LEU A 175 4.09 -2.12 7.87
C LEU A 175 3.29 -0.83 8.00
N ARG A 176 3.16 -0.07 6.91
CA ARG A 176 2.28 1.11 6.86
C ARG A 176 0.84 0.74 7.15
N PHE A 177 0.33 -0.30 6.50
CA PHE A 177 -1.03 -0.78 6.68
C PHE A 177 -1.35 -1.16 8.12
N LYS A 178 -0.40 -1.82 8.78
CA LYS A 178 -0.52 -2.23 10.19
C LYS A 178 -0.22 -1.09 11.18
N GLY A 179 0.02 0.14 10.70
CA GLY A 179 0.24 1.34 11.51
C GLY A 179 1.62 1.44 12.16
N TYR A 180 2.61 0.67 11.70
CA TYR A 180 3.99 0.75 12.21
C TYR A 180 4.78 1.89 11.57
N LEU A 181 4.43 2.26 10.35
CA LEU A 181 5.09 3.32 9.58
C LEU A 181 4.04 4.33 9.11
N ASN A 182 4.37 5.62 9.24
CA ASN A 182 3.55 6.74 8.80
C ASN A 182 4.29 7.55 7.74
N GLU A 183 3.54 8.22 6.87
CA GLU A 183 4.10 9.09 5.83
C GLU A 183 3.58 10.53 5.99
N HIS A 184 4.52 11.48 6.03
CA HIS A 184 4.23 12.91 6.09
C HIS A 184 5.19 13.64 5.15
N ASP A 185 4.67 14.44 4.23
CA ASP A 185 5.48 15.18 3.25
C ASP A 185 6.52 14.28 2.54
N GLU A 186 6.07 13.11 2.08
CA GLU A 186 6.87 12.05 1.43
C GLU A 186 7.93 11.38 2.32
N ILE A 187 8.06 11.80 3.58
CA ILE A 187 9.01 11.24 4.55
C ILE A 187 8.36 10.10 5.32
N LEU A 188 9.02 8.95 5.33
CA LEU A 188 8.58 7.79 6.09
C LEU A 188 9.12 7.84 7.52
N THR A 189 8.22 7.67 8.49
CA THR A 189 8.51 7.77 9.93
C THR A 189 8.01 6.54 10.66
N CYS A 190 8.68 6.16 11.75
CA CYS A 190 8.22 5.06 12.60
C CYS A 190 7.20 5.56 13.63
N ASP A 191 6.12 4.82 13.80
CA ASP A 191 5.20 5.01 14.93
C ASP A 191 5.81 4.49 16.25
N ASN A 192 5.27 4.92 17.39
CA ASN A 192 5.69 4.41 18.70
C ASN A 192 5.50 2.90 18.86
N SER A 193 4.55 2.30 18.15
CA SER A 193 4.27 0.85 18.14
C SER A 193 5.45 0.00 17.68
N VAL A 194 6.39 0.54 16.90
CA VAL A 194 7.56 -0.23 16.44
C VAL A 194 8.45 -0.73 17.58
N LYS A 195 8.35 -0.12 18.78
CA LYS A 195 9.09 -0.59 19.96
C LYS A 195 8.74 -2.04 20.31
N GLN A 196 7.47 -2.41 20.17
CA GLN A 196 6.99 -3.77 20.43
C GLN A 196 7.55 -4.79 19.43
N LEU A 197 7.80 -4.34 18.20
CA LEU A 197 8.45 -5.16 17.17
C LEU A 197 9.93 -5.40 17.49
N LEU A 198 10.61 -4.40 18.05
CA LEU A 198 12.02 -4.51 18.43
C LEU A 198 12.23 -5.33 19.71
N THR A 199 11.22 -5.47 20.56
CA THR A 199 11.27 -6.25 21.82
C THR A 199 10.83 -7.70 21.68
N ASP A 200 10.64 -8.21 20.45
CA ASP A 200 10.19 -9.59 20.17
C ASP A 200 8.80 -9.94 20.74
N GLU A 201 8.00 -8.94 21.10
CA GLU A 201 6.66 -9.15 21.66
C GLU A 201 5.59 -9.42 20.58
N VAL A 202 5.88 -9.08 19.32
CA VAL A 202 4.92 -9.14 18.21
C VAL A 202 5.55 -9.82 16.98
N THR A 203 4.80 -10.75 16.40
CA THR A 203 5.10 -11.33 15.08
C THR A 203 4.23 -10.70 14.00
N ILE A 204 4.81 -10.45 12.83
CA ILE A 204 4.11 -9.87 11.68
C ILE A 204 4.06 -10.88 10.55
N PHE A 205 2.84 -11.20 10.12
CA PHE A 205 2.59 -12.04 8.95
C PHE A 205 2.14 -11.20 7.76
N THR A 206 2.56 -11.63 6.58
CA THR A 206 2.09 -11.12 5.28
C THR A 206 1.76 -12.26 4.32
N THR A 207 1.14 -11.92 3.19
CA THR A 207 0.95 -12.84 2.08
C THR A 207 2.30 -13.25 1.48
N PRO A 208 2.51 -14.53 1.15
CA PRO A 208 3.75 -14.95 0.50
C PRO A 208 4.03 -14.18 -0.80
N PHE A 209 5.21 -13.57 -0.88
CA PHE A 209 5.68 -12.80 -2.04
C PHE A 209 6.94 -13.39 -2.69
N LYS A 210 7.60 -14.33 -2.01
CA LYS A 210 8.68 -15.17 -2.53
C LYS A 210 8.22 -16.62 -2.61
N THR A 211 8.41 -17.23 -3.77
CA THR A 211 8.26 -18.68 -4.01
C THR A 211 9.50 -19.44 -3.60
#